data_AF-A0A4R4R2U3-F1
#
_entry.id   AF-A0A4R4R2U3-F1
#
_cell.length_a   1.000
_cell.length_b   1.000
_cell.length_c   1.000
_cell.angle_alpha   90.00
_cell.angle_beta   90.00
_cell.angle_gamma   90.00
#
_symmetry.space_group_name_H-M   'P 1'
#
loop_
_entity.id
_entity.type
_entity.pdbx_description
1 polymer ?
#
loop_
_entity_poly.entity_id
_entity_poly.type
_entity_poly.pdbx_seq_one_letter_code
_entity_poly.pdbx_strand_id
1 'polypeptide(L)'
;MSMAADQTALVEALRKSLKETERLRQQNRRLVAQSTEPLAIVGMSCRYPGATSPDELWRMLADGRDAITGLPRDRGWDVDTLYDPDPDRTGRVYARGGGFLEGVGDFDAGFFGISPREALAIDPSQRLSLETSWEALEDAGIDPTSLRGSDTGVFFGAVTSDYGGSTPPELEG
;
A
#
# COMPACT_ATOMS: atom_id res chain seq x y z
N MET A 1 -71.41 -7.93 -8.77
CA MET A 1 -70.23 -7.96 -9.65
C MET A 1 -69.12 -7.01 -9.21
N SER A 2 -69.42 -5.79 -8.72
CA SER A 2 -68.41 -4.80 -8.26
C SER A 2 -67.51 -5.29 -7.10
N MET A 3 -68.09 -5.88 -6.04
CA MET A 3 -67.33 -6.37 -4.87
C MET A 3 -66.32 -7.49 -5.20
N ALA A 4 -66.65 -8.40 -6.12
CA ALA A 4 -65.76 -9.51 -6.47
C ALA A 4 -64.56 -9.06 -7.31
N ALA A 5 -64.75 -8.04 -8.16
CA ALA A 5 -63.68 -7.41 -8.91
C ALA A 5 -62.71 -6.64 -7.98
N ASP A 6 -63.26 -5.94 -6.99
CA ASP A 6 -62.49 -5.19 -5.98
C ASP A 6 -61.66 -6.12 -5.08
N GLN A 7 -62.23 -7.25 -4.68
CA GLN A 7 -61.52 -8.28 -3.91
C GLN A 7 -60.38 -8.94 -4.70
N THR A 8 -60.55 -9.10 -6.01
CA THR A 8 -59.52 -9.67 -6.91
C THR A 8 -58.35 -8.69 -7.09
N ALA A 9 -58.65 -7.40 -7.31
CA ALA A 9 -57.64 -6.35 -7.44
C ALA A 9 -56.84 -6.18 -6.14
N LEU A 10 -57.50 -6.25 -4.99
CA LEU A 10 -56.86 -6.22 -3.68
C LEU A 10 -55.89 -7.40 -3.49
N VAL A 11 -56.32 -8.62 -3.83
CA VAL A 11 -55.46 -9.82 -3.73
C VAL A 11 -54.24 -9.71 -4.67
N GLU A 12 -54.40 -9.17 -5.87
CA GLU A 12 -53.29 -8.97 -6.79
C GLU A 12 -52.30 -7.91 -6.28
N ALA A 13 -52.81 -6.78 -5.76
CA ALA A 13 -52.00 -5.73 -5.17
C ALA A 13 -51.21 -6.24 -3.94
N LEU A 14 -51.87 -7.01 -3.07
CA LEU A 14 -51.22 -7.65 -1.92
C LEU A 14 -50.13 -8.64 -2.37
N ARG A 15 -50.37 -9.47 -3.39
CA ARG A 15 -49.35 -10.37 -3.95
C ARG A 15 -48.14 -9.61 -4.51
N LYS A 16 -48.36 -8.50 -5.22
CA LYS A 16 -47.27 -7.65 -5.74
C LYS A 16 -46.46 -7.04 -4.58
N SER A 17 -47.15 -6.51 -3.58
CA SER A 17 -46.50 -5.94 -2.38
C SER A 17 -45.67 -6.96 -1.60
N LEU A 18 -46.20 -8.17 -1.40
CA LEU A 18 -45.47 -9.26 -0.73
C LEU A 18 -44.23 -9.69 -1.52
N LYS A 19 -44.32 -9.81 -2.85
CA LYS A 19 -43.17 -10.11 -3.72
C LYS A 19 -42.10 -9.03 -3.63
N GLU A 20 -42.50 -7.76 -3.65
CA GLU A 20 -41.57 -6.64 -3.56
C GLU A 20 -40.90 -6.58 -2.18
N THR A 21 -41.67 -6.83 -1.11
CA THR A 21 -41.13 -6.91 0.26
C THR A 21 -40.09 -8.03 0.38
N GLU A 22 -40.36 -9.21 -0.21
CA GLU A 22 -39.43 -10.33 -0.22
C GLU A 22 -38.14 -9.98 -0.99
N ARG A 23 -38.28 -9.36 -2.16
CA ARG A 23 -37.15 -8.88 -2.97
C ARG A 23 -36.28 -7.89 -2.19
N LEU A 24 -36.89 -6.88 -1.58
CA LEU A 24 -36.19 -5.88 -0.78
C LEU A 24 -35.48 -6.50 0.43
N ARG A 25 -36.11 -7.48 1.10
CA ARG A 25 -35.48 -8.23 2.19
C ARG A 25 -34.28 -9.04 1.72
N GLN A 26 -34.37 -9.71 0.58
CA GLN A 26 -33.24 -10.44 0.00
C GLN A 26 -32.09 -9.49 -0.39
N GLN A 27 -32.41 -8.36 -1.02
CA GLN A 27 -31.41 -7.35 -1.37
C GLN A 27 -30.74 -6.77 -0.11
N ASN A 28 -31.53 -6.45 0.93
CA ASN A 28 -30.99 -5.96 2.19
C ASN A 28 -30.07 -6.99 2.85
N ARG A 29 -30.47 -8.27 2.91
CA ARG A 29 -29.59 -9.35 3.43
C ARG A 29 -28.29 -9.46 2.65
N ARG A 30 -28.32 -9.34 1.32
CA ARG A 30 -27.11 -9.38 0.49
C ARG A 30 -26.19 -8.21 0.79
N LEU A 31 -26.73 -6.99 0.87
CA LEU A 31 -25.94 -5.79 1.19
C LEU A 31 -25.34 -5.87 2.60
N VAL A 32 -26.12 -6.34 3.58
CA VAL A 32 -25.63 -6.57 4.93
C VAL A 32 -24.50 -7.60 4.92
N ALA A 33 -24.71 -8.76 4.27
CA ALA A 33 -23.69 -9.80 4.17
C ALA A 33 -22.39 -9.27 3.54
N GLN A 34 -22.48 -8.52 2.43
CA GLN A 34 -21.32 -7.88 1.79
C GLN A 34 -20.64 -6.85 2.70
N SER A 35 -21.40 -6.06 3.46
CA SER A 35 -20.84 -5.08 4.38
C SER A 35 -20.18 -5.70 5.62
N THR A 36 -20.52 -6.94 5.94
CA THR A 36 -19.99 -7.70 7.08
C THR A 36 -19.07 -8.84 6.64
N GLU A 37 -18.71 -8.91 5.36
CA GLU A 37 -17.85 -9.95 4.84
C GLU A 37 -16.43 -9.78 5.42
N PRO A 38 -15.88 -10.78 6.13
CA PRO A 38 -14.54 -10.67 6.68
C PRO A 38 -13.48 -10.53 5.58
N LEU A 39 -12.52 -9.65 5.80
CA LEU A 39 -11.37 -9.49 4.90
C LEU A 39 -10.21 -10.37 5.38
N ALA A 40 -9.65 -11.14 4.45
CA ALA A 40 -8.45 -11.94 4.69
C ALA A 40 -7.21 -11.21 4.16
N ILE A 41 -6.14 -11.21 4.95
CA ILE A 41 -4.80 -10.86 4.47
C ILE A 41 -4.18 -12.17 3.98
N VAL A 42 -3.97 -12.27 2.67
CA VAL A 42 -3.53 -13.53 2.02
C VAL A 42 -2.07 -13.52 1.59
N GLY A 43 -1.42 -12.36 1.60
CA GLY A 43 0.01 -12.22 1.42
C GLY A 43 0.49 -10.87 1.91
N MET A 44 1.79 -10.78 2.19
CA MET A 44 2.42 -9.56 2.69
C MET A 44 3.89 -9.46 2.28
N SER A 45 4.35 -8.23 2.07
CA SER A 45 5.77 -7.90 1.98
C SER A 45 6.04 -6.63 2.79
N CYS A 46 7.27 -6.47 3.24
CA CYS A 46 7.70 -5.27 3.94
C CYS A 46 9.20 -5.05 3.85
N ARG A 47 9.61 -3.79 3.98
CA ARG A 47 11.00 -3.39 4.20
C ARG A 47 11.09 -2.56 5.46
N TYR A 48 11.97 -2.97 6.37
CA TYR A 48 12.25 -2.30 7.62
C TYR A 48 13.78 -2.24 7.85
N PRO A 49 14.27 -1.31 8.68
CA PRO A 49 15.66 -1.37 9.13
C PRO A 49 15.96 -2.75 9.72
N GLY A 50 16.99 -3.42 9.19
CA GLY A 50 17.40 -4.76 9.64
C GLY A 50 16.51 -5.93 9.23
N ALA A 51 15.47 -5.71 8.40
CA ALA A 51 14.60 -6.77 7.89
C ALA A 51 14.05 -6.45 6.50
N THR A 52 14.28 -7.37 5.56
CA THR A 52 13.81 -7.26 4.17
C THR A 52 12.55 -8.07 3.90
N SER A 53 12.04 -8.82 4.88
CA SER A 53 10.82 -9.62 4.73
C SER A 53 10.03 -9.72 6.05
N PRO A 54 8.74 -10.11 5.99
CA PRO A 54 7.92 -10.35 7.17
C PRO A 54 8.54 -11.35 8.15
N ASP A 55 9.16 -12.42 7.64
CA ASP A 55 9.84 -13.43 8.46
C ASP A 55 11.10 -12.90 9.15
N GLU A 56 11.87 -12.06 8.46
CA GLU A 56 13.04 -11.39 9.04
C GLU A 56 12.62 -10.40 10.12
N LEU A 57 11.55 -9.63 9.86
CA LEU A 57 10.98 -8.73 10.83
C LEU A 57 10.51 -9.49 12.06
N TRP A 58 9.79 -10.60 11.88
CA TRP A 58 9.32 -11.43 12.99
C TRP A 58 10.47 -11.96 13.83
N ARG A 59 11.53 -12.50 13.19
CA ARG A 59 12.73 -12.96 13.90
C ARG A 59 13.39 -11.82 14.67
N MET A 60 13.54 -10.65 14.05
CA MET A 60 14.10 -9.47 14.71
C MET A 60 13.32 -9.05 15.96
N LEU A 61 11.99 -9.03 15.86
CA LEU A 61 11.10 -8.68 16.97
C LEU A 61 11.12 -9.74 18.08
N ALA A 62 11.08 -11.02 17.71
CA ALA A 62 11.12 -12.14 18.65
C ALA A 62 12.44 -12.17 19.43
N ASP A 63 13.56 -11.83 18.78
CA ASP A 63 14.88 -11.75 19.39
C ASP A 63 15.12 -10.42 20.15
N GLY A 64 14.20 -9.45 20.06
CA GLY A 64 14.34 -8.13 20.68
C GLY A 64 15.51 -7.31 20.14
N ARG A 65 15.87 -7.49 18.86
CA ARG A 65 17.00 -6.79 18.24
C ARG A 65 16.68 -5.32 17.96
N ASP A 66 17.64 -4.45 18.28
CA ASP A 66 17.63 -3.04 17.90
C ASP A 66 18.25 -2.87 16.51
N ALA A 67 17.50 -2.24 15.60
CA ALA A 67 17.90 -1.99 14.21
C ALA A 67 18.31 -0.52 13.96
N ILE A 68 18.42 0.29 15.01
CA ILE A 68 18.92 1.66 14.88
C ILE A 68 20.42 1.63 14.61
N THR A 69 20.82 2.28 13.52
CA THR A 69 22.22 2.44 13.13
C THR A 69 22.64 3.90 13.24
N GLY A 70 23.95 4.15 13.09
CA GLY A 70 24.43 5.51 12.81
C GLY A 70 23.91 6.01 11.45
N LEU A 71 24.17 7.30 11.18
CA LEU A 71 23.83 7.90 9.89
C LEU A 71 24.60 7.20 8.75
N PRO A 72 23.91 6.74 7.69
CA PRO A 72 24.56 6.05 6.58
C PRO A 72 25.46 7.00 5.79
N ARG A 73 26.58 6.48 5.24
CA ARG A 73 27.58 7.28 4.50
C ARG A 73 27.33 7.32 2.99
N ASP A 74 26.34 6.59 2.50
CA ASP A 74 26.02 6.39 1.07
C ASP A 74 24.88 7.29 0.57
N ARG A 75 24.44 8.28 1.36
CA ARG A 75 23.29 9.15 1.04
C ARG A 75 23.67 10.52 0.50
N GLY A 76 24.96 10.76 0.23
CA GLY A 76 25.45 12.01 -0.35
C GLY A 76 25.57 13.19 0.61
N TRP A 77 25.27 13.00 1.90
CA TRP A 77 25.55 13.98 2.95
C TRP A 77 26.92 13.75 3.59
N ASP A 78 27.49 14.82 4.16
CA ASP A 78 28.73 14.74 4.94
C ASP A 78 28.39 14.50 6.42
N VAL A 79 28.45 13.23 6.85
CA VAL A 79 28.12 12.82 8.23
C VAL A 79 29.00 13.52 9.26
N ASP A 80 30.27 13.79 8.93
CA ASP A 80 31.23 14.34 9.89
C ASP A 80 30.97 15.82 10.17
N THR A 81 30.30 16.52 9.25
CA THR A 81 29.83 17.89 9.49
C THR A 81 28.34 17.96 9.85
N LEU A 82 27.52 16.98 9.48
CA LEU A 82 26.06 17.05 9.69
C LEU A 82 25.65 17.02 11.18
N TYR A 83 26.43 16.33 12.04
CA TYR A 83 26.09 16.17 13.45
C TYR A 83 26.60 17.31 14.34
N ASP A 84 25.73 17.83 15.22
CA ASP A 84 26.11 18.73 16.32
C ASP A 84 25.23 18.44 17.55
N PRO A 85 25.81 18.25 18.76
CA PRO A 85 25.02 17.98 19.96
C PRO A 85 24.16 19.16 20.43
N ASP A 86 24.42 20.39 19.95
CA ASP A 86 23.61 21.58 20.25
C ASP A 86 22.34 21.62 19.39
N PRO A 87 21.14 21.46 19.96
CA PRO A 87 19.89 21.48 19.20
C PRO A 87 19.56 22.86 18.60
N ASP A 88 20.16 23.94 19.10
CA ASP A 88 19.93 25.29 18.61
C ASP A 88 20.85 25.64 17.41
N ARG A 89 21.78 24.73 17.06
CA ARG A 89 22.72 24.93 15.95
C ARG A 89 22.03 24.74 14.60
N THR A 90 21.82 25.85 13.89
CA THR A 90 21.19 25.85 12.56
C THR A 90 21.98 25.03 11.53
N GLY A 91 21.27 24.22 10.73
CA GLY A 91 21.86 23.44 9.65
C GLY A 91 22.58 22.15 10.09
N ARG A 92 22.43 21.76 11.36
CA ARG A 92 22.98 20.53 11.93
C ARG A 92 21.86 19.64 12.47
N VAL A 93 22.18 18.36 12.65
CA VAL A 93 21.31 17.34 13.21
C VAL A 93 21.88 16.87 14.54
N TYR A 94 21.08 16.88 15.61
CA TYR A 94 21.51 16.39 16.93
C TYR A 94 21.21 14.89 17.15
N ALA A 95 20.52 14.25 16.21
CA ALA A 95 20.30 12.81 16.21
C ALA A 95 21.58 12.05 15.83
N ARG A 96 21.95 11.04 16.63
CA ARG A 96 23.16 10.22 16.42
C ARG A 96 22.95 9.02 15.49
N GLY A 97 21.70 8.72 15.18
CA GLY A 97 21.32 7.51 14.45
C GLY A 97 19.83 7.49 14.14
N GLY A 98 19.42 6.46 13.41
CA GLY A 98 18.05 6.27 12.97
C GLY A 98 17.86 4.88 12.35
N GLY A 99 16.62 4.57 12.00
CA GLY A 99 16.29 3.39 11.22
C GLY A 99 16.42 3.70 9.73
N PHE A 100 17.36 3.04 9.05
CA PHE A 100 17.59 3.23 7.62
C PHE A 100 17.36 1.91 6.88
N LEU A 101 16.70 2.00 5.72
CA LEU A 101 16.62 0.87 4.79
C LEU A 101 17.98 0.70 4.11
N GLU A 102 18.43 -0.55 4.02
CA GLU A 102 19.56 -0.93 3.17
C GLU A 102 19.11 -0.89 1.70
N GLY A 103 20.01 -0.49 0.79
CA GLY A 103 19.74 -0.53 -0.65
C GLY A 103 18.56 0.33 -1.12
N VAL A 104 18.18 1.41 -0.40
CA VAL A 104 16.99 2.21 -0.76
C VAL A 104 17.04 2.82 -2.17
N GLY A 105 18.25 2.95 -2.74
CA GLY A 105 18.46 3.47 -4.08
C GLY A 105 18.38 2.38 -5.17
N ASP A 106 18.43 1.11 -4.79
CA ASP A 106 18.39 -0.04 -5.69
C ASP A 106 16.98 -0.21 -6.24
N PHE A 107 16.89 -0.62 -7.51
CA PHE A 107 15.62 -0.88 -8.18
C PHE A 107 15.84 -1.66 -9.48
N ASP A 108 15.13 -2.77 -9.66
CA ASP A 108 15.14 -3.51 -10.92
C ASP A 108 14.18 -2.87 -11.94
N ALA A 109 14.61 -1.78 -12.54
CA ALA A 109 13.81 -1.05 -13.52
C ALA A 109 13.41 -1.91 -14.73
N GLY A 110 14.31 -2.82 -15.16
CA GLY A 110 14.09 -3.68 -16.32
C GLY A 110 12.95 -4.66 -16.10
N PHE A 111 12.85 -5.22 -14.90
CA PHE A 111 11.75 -6.09 -14.50
C PHE A 111 10.37 -5.41 -14.64
N PHE A 112 10.27 -4.15 -14.23
CA PHE A 112 9.03 -3.36 -14.32
C PHE A 112 8.82 -2.69 -15.70
N GLY A 113 9.70 -2.93 -16.67
CA GLY A 113 9.61 -2.31 -18.00
C GLY A 113 9.88 -0.80 -18.01
N ILE A 114 10.61 -0.30 -17.01
CA ILE A 114 10.99 1.11 -16.85
C ILE A 114 12.41 1.30 -17.37
N SER A 115 12.65 2.36 -18.15
CA SER A 115 14.00 2.63 -18.64
C SER A 115 14.93 3.12 -17.50
N PRO A 116 16.25 2.87 -17.59
CA PRO A 116 17.19 3.35 -16.56
C PRO A 116 17.13 4.87 -16.33
N ARG A 117 16.87 5.67 -17.38
CA ARG A 117 16.74 7.13 -17.28
C ARG A 117 15.49 7.53 -16.50
N GLU A 118 14.36 6.87 -16.76
CA GLU A 118 13.12 7.13 -16.03
C GLU A 118 13.24 6.70 -14.57
N ALA A 119 13.85 5.55 -14.30
CA ALA A 119 14.02 5.03 -12.93
C ALA A 119 14.74 6.01 -11.99
N LEU A 120 15.71 6.79 -12.51
CA LEU A 120 16.42 7.82 -11.73
C LEU A 120 15.50 8.95 -11.25
N ALA A 121 14.45 9.27 -12.02
CA ALA A 121 13.49 10.31 -11.69
C ALA A 121 12.35 9.83 -10.78
N ILE A 122 12.21 8.51 -10.57
CA ILE A 122 11.17 7.94 -9.73
C ILE A 122 11.61 8.02 -8.27
N ASP A 123 10.71 8.52 -7.42
CA ASP A 123 10.93 8.57 -5.99
C ASP A 123 11.19 7.16 -5.40
N PRO A 124 12.17 6.98 -4.49
CA PRO A 124 12.45 5.68 -3.88
C PRO A 124 11.25 4.99 -3.22
N SER A 125 10.32 5.75 -2.62
CA SER A 125 9.11 5.17 -2.01
C SER A 125 8.17 4.57 -3.05
N GLN A 126 8.11 5.14 -4.27
CA GLN A 126 7.34 4.58 -5.38
C GLN A 126 8.00 3.31 -5.91
N ARG A 127 9.34 3.29 -6.02
CA ARG A 127 10.10 2.11 -6.43
C ARG A 127 9.92 0.95 -5.46
N LEU A 128 10.06 1.21 -4.16
CA LEU A 128 9.80 0.22 -3.11
C LEU A 128 8.35 -0.27 -3.13
N SER A 129 7.39 0.60 -3.43
CA SER A 129 5.97 0.21 -3.54
C SER A 129 5.76 -0.80 -4.68
N LEU A 130 6.44 -0.64 -5.82
CA LEU A 130 6.37 -1.59 -6.93
C LEU A 130 6.93 -2.97 -6.54
N GLU A 131 8.12 -3.00 -5.94
CA GLU A 131 8.78 -4.25 -5.50
C GLU A 131 7.96 -4.96 -4.43
N THR A 132 7.58 -4.24 -3.37
CA THR A 132 6.82 -4.84 -2.25
C THR A 132 5.41 -5.28 -2.66
N SER A 133 4.76 -4.58 -3.59
CA SER A 133 3.48 -5.03 -4.14
C SER A 133 3.62 -6.34 -4.93
N TRP A 134 4.69 -6.46 -5.72
CA TRP A 134 4.97 -7.69 -6.46
C TRP A 134 5.20 -8.87 -5.50
N GLU A 135 6.08 -8.69 -4.52
CA GLU A 135 6.40 -9.71 -3.53
C GLU A 135 5.20 -10.13 -2.68
N ALA A 136 4.33 -9.20 -2.31
CA ALA A 136 3.11 -9.52 -1.57
C ALA A 136 2.16 -10.42 -2.38
N LEU A 137 2.14 -10.27 -3.71
CA LEU A 137 1.39 -11.15 -4.60
C LEU A 137 2.06 -12.53 -4.72
N GLU A 138 3.39 -12.57 -4.80
CA GLU A 138 4.15 -13.84 -4.80
C GLU A 138 3.96 -14.62 -3.50
N ASP A 139 4.01 -13.95 -2.34
CA ASP A 139 3.75 -14.53 -1.03
C ASP A 139 2.31 -15.10 -0.94
N ALA A 140 1.34 -14.41 -1.54
CA ALA A 140 -0.03 -14.89 -1.66
C ALA A 140 -0.20 -16.07 -2.65
N GLY A 141 0.83 -16.42 -3.43
CA GLY A 141 0.75 -17.39 -4.52
C GLY A 141 -0.14 -16.94 -5.68
N ILE A 142 -0.31 -15.63 -5.86
CA ILE A 142 -1.12 -15.03 -6.93
C ILE A 142 -0.20 -14.66 -8.09
N ASP A 143 -0.52 -15.14 -9.30
CA ASP A 143 0.12 -14.65 -10.52
C ASP A 143 -0.27 -13.19 -10.76
N PRO A 144 0.67 -12.21 -10.68
CA PRO A 144 0.35 -10.80 -10.84
C PRO A 144 -0.26 -10.47 -12.20
N THR A 145 0.07 -11.25 -13.24
CA THR A 145 -0.45 -11.01 -14.60
C THR A 145 -1.92 -11.38 -14.73
N SER A 146 -2.42 -12.28 -13.86
CA SER A 146 -3.82 -12.70 -13.82
C SER A 146 -4.77 -11.60 -13.33
N LEU A 147 -4.24 -10.59 -12.62
CA LEU A 147 -5.03 -9.46 -12.11
C LEU A 147 -5.36 -8.44 -13.19
N ARG A 148 -4.73 -8.52 -14.36
CA ARG A 148 -4.97 -7.58 -15.46
C ARG A 148 -6.42 -7.65 -15.93
N GLY A 149 -7.12 -6.53 -15.84
CA GLY A 149 -8.53 -6.42 -16.23
C GLY A 149 -9.53 -6.93 -15.18
N SER A 150 -9.04 -7.29 -13.98
CA SER A 150 -9.89 -7.56 -12.82
C SER A 150 -10.30 -6.28 -12.10
N ASP A 151 -11.32 -6.36 -11.24
CA ASP A 151 -11.75 -5.28 -10.35
C ASP A 151 -10.85 -5.18 -9.09
N THR A 152 -9.52 -5.24 -9.26
CA THR A 152 -8.54 -5.13 -8.16
C THR A 152 -8.23 -3.67 -7.87
N GLY A 153 -8.47 -3.23 -6.63
CA GLY A 153 -8.13 -1.89 -6.16
C GLY A 153 -6.74 -1.81 -5.53
N VAL A 154 -6.03 -0.69 -5.73
CA VAL A 154 -4.75 -0.39 -5.08
C VAL A 154 -4.91 0.85 -4.22
N PHE A 155 -4.53 0.76 -2.95
CA PHE A 155 -4.58 1.85 -1.98
C PHE A 155 -3.19 2.01 -1.36
N PHE A 156 -2.61 3.20 -1.45
CA PHE A 156 -1.24 3.47 -0.98
C PHE A 156 -1.19 4.78 -0.20
N GLY A 157 -0.58 4.73 0.98
CA GLY A 157 -0.29 5.91 1.78
C GLY A 157 1.13 6.39 1.50
N ALA A 158 1.28 7.65 1.10
CA ALA A 158 2.57 8.27 0.87
C ALA A 158 2.69 9.57 1.67
N VAL A 159 3.92 9.91 2.05
CA VAL A 159 4.27 11.25 2.52
C VAL A 159 5.08 11.96 1.44
N THR A 160 5.03 13.29 1.43
CA THR A 160 5.85 14.08 0.51
C THR A 160 7.33 13.77 0.73
N SER A 161 8.03 13.51 -0.37
CA SER A 161 9.46 13.30 -0.41
C SER A 161 10.11 14.49 -1.13
N ASP A 162 11.28 14.90 -0.66
CA ASP A 162 12.08 15.95 -1.29
C ASP A 162 12.94 15.42 -2.46
N TYR A 163 12.72 14.16 -2.85
CA TYR A 163 13.42 13.54 -3.98
C TYR A 163 13.12 14.29 -5.28
N GLY A 164 14.17 14.69 -6.00
CA GLY A 164 14.05 15.50 -7.21
C GLY A 164 13.87 17.00 -6.97
N GLY A 165 13.95 17.49 -5.72
CA GLY A 165 13.88 18.92 -5.38
C GLY A 165 15.00 19.79 -5.99
N SER A 166 16.04 19.17 -6.53
CA SER A 166 16.92 19.75 -7.54
C SER A 166 16.97 18.78 -8.72
N THR A 167 16.26 19.06 -9.79
CA THR A 167 16.41 18.31 -11.05
C THR A 167 17.89 18.35 -11.44
N PRO A 168 18.59 17.21 -11.51
CA PRO A 168 19.95 17.17 -12.04
C PRO A 168 19.94 17.67 -13.49
N PRO A 169 20.92 18.47 -13.93
CA PRO A 169 20.96 19.00 -15.29
C PRO A 169 20.93 17.89 -16.36
N GLU A 170 21.32 16.66 -16.03
CA GLU A 170 21.26 15.52 -16.97
C GLU A 170 19.84 15.06 -17.32
N LEU A 171 18.84 15.49 -16.55
CA LEU A 171 17.41 15.22 -16.76
C LEU A 171 16.68 16.38 -17.45
N GLU A 172 17.31 17.54 -17.62
CA GLU A 172 16.81 18.59 -18.51
C GLU A 172 17.06 18.17 -19.97
N GLY A 173 15.99 18.13 -20.76
CA GLY A 173 16.04 17.82 -22.20
C GLY A 173 16.34 19.05 -23.04
#